data_AF-A0A377DKA4-F1
#
_entry.id   AF-A0A377DKA4-F1
#
_cell.length_a   1.000
_cell.length_b   1.000
_cell.length_c   1.000
_cell.angle_alpha   90.00
_cell.angle_beta   90.00
_cell.angle_gamma   90.00
#
_symmetry.space_group_name_H-M   'P 1'
#
loop_
_entity.id
_entity.type
_entity.pdbx_description
1 polymer ?
#
loop_
_entity_poly.entity_id
_entity_poly.type
_entity_poly.pdbx_seq_one_letter_code
_entity_poly.pdbx_strand_id
1 'polypeptide(L)' 'MIPKPESLPPQVEYQLTEHGGHVGFIGGTLLHPQMWLESRIPDWLTTYLEAKSC' A
#
# COMPACT_ATOMS: atom_id res chain seq x y z
N MET A 1 -5.44 17.42 -2.31
CA MET A 1 -5.08 17.30 -3.73
C MET A 1 -4.41 15.95 -3.92
N ILE A 2 -4.89 15.11 -4.84
CA ILE A 2 -4.29 13.81 -5.15
C ILE A 2 -3.44 13.99 -6.42
N PRO A 3 -2.15 13.58 -6.42
CA PRO A 3 -1.30 13.73 -7.59
C PRO A 3 -1.82 12.89 -8.75
N LYS A 4 -1.68 13.39 -9.97
CA LYS A 4 -1.97 12.59 -11.16
C LYS A 4 -0.93 11.47 -11.28
N PRO A 5 -1.31 10.24 -11.66
CA PRO A 5 -0.35 9.15 -11.86
C PRO A 5 0.80 9.52 -12.79
N GLU A 6 0.51 10.30 -13.83
CA GLU A 6 1.48 10.81 -14.82
C GLU A 6 2.57 11.71 -14.22
N SER A 7 2.32 12.30 -13.05
CA SER A 7 3.28 13.18 -12.35
C SER A 7 4.27 12.41 -11.48
N LEU A 8 4.07 11.10 -11.31
CA LEU A 8 4.90 10.26 -10.47
C LEU A 8 6.03 9.61 -11.30
N PRO A 9 7.25 9.47 -10.74
CA PRO A 9 8.31 8.71 -11.39
C PRO A 9 7.88 7.26 -11.65
N PRO A 10 8.38 6.62 -12.74
CA PRO A 10 7.98 5.25 -13.11
C PRO A 10 8.37 4.18 -12.06
N GLN A 11 9.27 4.51 -11.14
CA GLN A 11 9.67 3.63 -10.03
C GLN A 11 8.73 3.72 -8.81
N VAL A 12 7.74 4.61 -8.84
CA VAL A 12 6.79 4.83 -7.74
C VAL A 12 5.47 4.18 -8.08
N GLU A 13 5.10 3.16 -7.31
CA GLU A 13 3.75 2.61 -7.34
C GLU A 13 2.86 3.41 -6.39
N TYR A 14 1.76 3.97 -6.92
CA TYR A 14 0.80 4.74 -6.13
C TYR A 14 -0.47 3.91 -5.89
N GLN A 15 -0.85 3.78 -4.62
CA GLN A 15 -2.08 3.11 -4.22
C GLN A 15 -3.02 4.11 -3.56
N LEU A 16 -4.22 4.24 -4.13
CA LEU A 16 -5.32 5.01 -3.57
C LEU A 16 -6.44 4.04 -3.20
N THR A 17 -6.78 4.01 -1.92
CA THR A 17 -7.88 3.19 -1.39
C THR A 17 -9.13 4.05 -1.24
N GLU A 18 -10.30 3.52 -1.62
CA GLU A 18 -11.59 4.19 -1.42
C GLU A 18 -11.88 4.42 0.07
N HIS A 19 -11.52 3.45 0.90
CA HIS A 19 -11.64 3.47 2.35
C HIS A 19 -10.27 3.19 2.95
N GLY A 20 -9.76 4.12 3.77
CA GLY A 20 -8.43 4.00 4.37
C GLY A 20 -8.28 4.89 5.60
N GLY A 21 -7.30 4.54 6.45
CA GLY A 21 -7.03 5.26 7.69
C GLY A 21 -6.37 6.60 7.41
N HIS A 22 -7.14 7.67 7.60
CA HIS A 22 -6.81 9.03 7.18
C HIS A 22 -5.43 9.56 7.66
N VAL A 23 -4.77 8.95 8.65
CA VAL A 23 -3.41 9.35 9.11
C VAL A 23 -2.53 8.18 9.61
N GLY A 24 -2.96 6.91 9.53
CA GLY A 24 -2.30 5.83 10.29
C GLY A 24 -2.15 4.49 9.60
N PHE A 25 -2.52 4.35 8.33
CA PHE A 25 -2.55 3.05 7.65
C PHE A 25 -3.40 2.00 8.38
N ILE A 26 -4.49 2.43 9.03
CA ILE A 26 -5.44 1.55 9.74
C ILE A 26 -6.73 1.47 8.92
N GLY A 27 -7.13 0.27 8.51
CA GLY A 27 -8.41 -0.02 7.88
C GLY A 27 -9.35 -0.79 8.82
N GLY A 28 -10.41 -1.37 8.25
CA GLY A 28 -11.37 -2.19 9.00
C GLY A 28 -12.43 -1.38 9.72
N THR A 29 -12.94 -1.92 10.82
CA THR A 29 -14.03 -1.30 11.60
C THR A 29 -13.52 -0.88 12.98
N LEU A 30 -14.25 -0.04 13.70
CA LEU A 30 -13.85 0.42 15.04
C LEU A 30 -13.56 -0.73 16.02
N LEU A 31 -14.30 -1.83 15.90
CA LEU A 31 -14.14 -3.02 16.76
C LEU A 31 -13.10 -4.01 16.24
N HIS A 32 -12.78 -3.94 14.94
CA HIS A 32 -11.80 -4.80 14.28
C HIS A 32 -10.90 -3.94 13.39
N PRO A 33 -9.95 -3.19 14.00
CA PRO A 33 -9.00 -2.41 13.22
C PRO A 33 -8.04 -3.34 12.51
N GLN A 34 -7.67 -2.99 11.28
CA GLN A 34 -6.70 -3.71 10.47
C GLN A 34 -5.49 -2.83 10.22
N MET A 35 -4.30 -3.29 10.59
CA MET A 35 -3.04 -2.58 10.35
C MET A 35 -2.57 -2.81 8.91
N TRP A 36 -3.07 -2.00 7.98
CA TRP A 36 -2.90 -2.20 6.53
C TRP A 36 -1.43 -2.18 6.09
N LEU A 37 -0.61 -1.28 6.64
CA LEU A 37 0.79 -1.12 6.20
C LEU A 37 1.63 -2.36 6.49
N GLU A 38 1.42 -2.99 7.65
CA GLU A 38 2.17 -4.17 8.08
C GLU A 38 1.95 -5.37 7.16
N SER A 39 0.74 -5.51 6.62
CA SER A 39 0.46 -6.53 5.60
C SER A 39 0.94 -6.10 4.22
N ARG A 40 0.76 -4.83 3.84
CA ARG A 40 1.04 -4.39 2.47
C ARG A 40 2.52 -4.37 2.11
N ILE A 41 3.40 -3.95 3.02
CA ILE A 41 4.85 -3.89 2.78
C ILE A 41 5.42 -5.25 2.36
N PRO A 42 5.24 -6.34 3.13
CA PRO A 42 5.76 -7.65 2.76
C PRO A 42 5.13 -8.14 1.45
N ASP A 43 3.82 -7.99 1.24
CA ASP A 43 3.15 -8.37 -0.02
C ASP A 43 3.77 -7.67 -1.25
N TRP A 44 4.11 -6.39 -1.12
CA TRP A 44 4.79 -5.65 -2.19
C TRP A 44 6.22 -6.16 -2.40
N LEU A 45 6.99 -6.36 -1.32
CA LEU A 45 8.37 -6.85 -1.40
C LEU A 45 8.47 -8.26 -2.00
N THR A 46 7.52 -9.15 -1.69
CA THR A 46 7.47 -10.53 -2.22
C THR A 46 7.48 -10.55 -3.75
N THR A 47 6.85 -9.57 -4.40
CA THR A 47 6.84 -9.44 -5.87
C THR A 47 8.26 -9.31 -6.46
N TYR A 48 9.20 -8.73 -5.71
CA TYR A 48 10.58 -8.53 -6.14
C TYR A 48 11.56 -9.55 -5.55
N LEU A 49 11.25 -10.10 -4.38
CA LEU A 49 12.12 -11.02 -3.66
C LEU A 49 11.94 -12.47 -4.13
N GLU A 50 10.72 -12.93 -4.42
CA GLU A 50 10.52 -14.30 -4.93
C GLU A 50 11.00 -14.46 -6.37
N ALA A 51 10.96 -13.39 -7.16
CA ALA A 51 11.51 -13.36 -8.52
C ALA A 51 13.04 -13.58 -8.57
N LYS A 52 13.75 -13.48 -7.43
CA LYS A 52 15.21 -13.71 -7.31
C LYS A 52 15.58 -15.13 -6.88
N SER A 53 14.61 -16.00 -6.59
CA SER A 53 14.85 -17.36 -6.08
C SER A 53 14.94 -18.44 -7.17
N CYS A 54 15.11 -18.05 -8.44
CA CYS A 54 15.29 -18.94 -9.60
C CYS A 54 16.53 -18.55 -10.41
#